data_AF-A0A369XMC7-F1
#
_entry.id   AF-A0A369XMC7-F1
#
_cell.length_a   1.000
_cell.length_b   1.000
_cell.length_c   1.000
_cell.angle_alpha   90.00
_cell.angle_beta   90.00
_cell.angle_gamma   90.00
#
_symmetry.space_group_name_H-M   'P 1'
#
loop_
_entity.id
_entity.type
_entity.pdbx_description
1 polymer ?
#
loop_
_entity_poly.entity_id
_entity_poly.type
_entity_poly.pdbx_seq_one_letter_code
_entity_poly.pdbx_strand_id
1 'polypeptide(L)'
;MKRHQTLQDLSREHHSALKLALGARRAATSGDAGKIAAAIASCAEVFAAELEPHFMIEESSLLPAMAQAGEAALVARTLREHAELRALLGRVLDPDADATTLLSFADLLSAHVRFEERELFEIAQQRLAPQA
;
A
#
# COMPACT_ATOMS: atom_id res chain seq x y z
N MET A 1 -1.80 -9.13 23.00
CA MET A 1 -2.99 -9.64 22.29
C MET A 1 -2.57 -10.07 20.90
N LYS A 2 -2.89 -11.29 20.45
CA LYS A 2 -2.63 -11.68 19.05
C LYS A 2 -3.61 -10.90 18.15
N ARG A 3 -3.11 -10.26 17.09
CA ARG A 3 -3.96 -9.64 16.05
C ARG A 3 -4.88 -10.70 15.44
N HIS A 4 -6.09 -10.33 15.01
CA HIS A 4 -6.98 -11.24 14.28
C HIS A 4 -6.20 -11.83 13.08
N GLN A 5 -6.44 -13.11 12.71
CA GLN A 5 -5.61 -13.82 11.72
C GLN A 5 -5.49 -13.03 10.41
N THR A 6 -6.60 -12.45 9.94
CA THR A 6 -6.66 -11.57 8.76
C THR A 6 -5.71 -10.37 8.82
N LEU A 7 -5.61 -9.69 9.96
CA LEU A 7 -4.68 -8.56 10.13
C LEU A 7 -3.21 -9.01 10.16
N GLN A 8 -2.94 -10.23 10.63
CA GLN A 8 -1.58 -10.79 10.58
C GLN A 8 -1.19 -11.15 9.15
N ASP A 9 -2.13 -11.67 8.36
CA ASP A 9 -1.88 -12.04 6.97
C ASP A 9 -1.64 -10.80 6.11
N LEU A 10 -2.50 -9.77 6.22
CA LEU A 10 -2.27 -8.46 5.58
C LEU A 10 -0.92 -7.83 5.99
N SER A 11 -0.60 -7.86 7.29
CA SER A 11 0.68 -7.32 7.80
C SER A 11 1.92 -8.05 7.25
N ARG A 12 1.82 -9.33 6.86
CA ARG A 12 2.94 -10.05 6.24
C ARG A 12 3.23 -9.56 4.83
N GLU A 13 2.20 -9.21 4.08
CA GLU A 13 2.29 -8.72 2.69
C GLU A 13 2.96 -7.34 2.63
N HIS A 14 2.86 -6.54 3.68
CA HIS A 14 3.54 -5.25 3.82
C HIS A 14 5.06 -5.32 3.69
N HIS A 15 5.69 -6.45 4.03
CA HIS A 15 7.15 -6.59 3.87
C HIS A 15 7.56 -6.55 2.40
N SER A 16 6.78 -7.19 1.51
CA SER A 16 7.01 -7.13 0.06
C SER A 16 6.78 -5.72 -0.46
N ALA A 17 5.69 -5.06 -0.04
CA ALA A 17 5.37 -3.68 -0.40
C ALA A 17 6.50 -2.69 -0.04
N LEU A 18 7.06 -2.81 1.17
CA LEU A 18 8.17 -1.95 1.61
C LEU A 18 9.47 -2.21 0.85
N LYS A 19 9.75 -3.47 0.48
CA LYS A 19 10.90 -3.80 -0.37
C LYS A 19 10.75 -3.20 -1.77
N LEU A 20 9.55 -3.30 -2.36
CA LEU A 20 9.24 -2.70 -3.65
C LEU A 20 9.44 -1.18 -3.60
N ALA A 21 8.86 -0.51 -2.61
CA ALA A 21 9.00 0.94 -2.40
C ALA A 21 10.48 1.36 -2.27
N LEU A 22 11.27 0.63 -1.47
CA LEU A 22 12.70 0.91 -1.31
C LEU A 22 13.48 0.73 -2.63
N GLY A 23 13.18 -0.32 -3.40
CA GLY A 23 13.78 -0.59 -4.70
C GLY A 23 13.47 0.52 -5.71
N ALA A 24 12.20 0.88 -5.84
CA ALA A 24 11.72 1.96 -6.70
C ALA A 24 12.36 3.31 -6.35
N ARG A 25 12.43 3.65 -5.06
CA ARG A 25 13.09 4.87 -4.58
C ARG A 25 14.57 4.93 -4.96
N ARG A 26 15.30 3.81 -4.77
CA ARG A 26 16.73 3.72 -5.12
C ARG A 26 16.95 3.84 -6.62
N ALA A 27 16.08 3.22 -7.43
CA ALA A 27 16.15 3.34 -8.88
C ALA A 27 15.91 4.78 -9.33
N ALA A 28 14.81 5.40 -8.89
CA ALA A 28 14.46 6.78 -9.23
C ALA A 28 15.55 7.79 -8.87
N THR A 29 16.20 7.62 -7.72
CA THR A 29 17.27 8.52 -7.25
C THR A 29 18.64 8.25 -7.87
N SER A 30 18.80 7.14 -8.61
CA SER A 30 20.09 6.77 -9.19
C SER A 30 20.42 7.49 -10.49
N GLY A 31 19.42 8.05 -11.19
CA GLY A 31 19.58 8.61 -12.54
C GLY A 31 19.90 7.57 -13.64
N ASP A 32 19.90 6.27 -13.30
CA ASP A 32 20.20 5.18 -14.21
C ASP A 32 18.91 4.70 -14.89
N ALA A 33 18.79 4.96 -16.19
CA ALA A 33 17.61 4.61 -16.98
C ALA A 33 17.31 3.09 -16.97
N GLY A 34 18.34 2.23 -16.93
CA GLY A 34 18.17 0.79 -16.88
C GLY A 34 17.59 0.32 -15.54
N LYS A 35 18.06 0.90 -14.44
CA LYS A 35 17.51 0.61 -13.10
C LYS A 35 16.08 1.13 -12.95
N ILE A 36 15.79 2.31 -13.50
CA ILE A 36 14.43 2.89 -13.51
C ILE A 36 13.49 1.96 -14.27
N ALA A 37 13.83 1.55 -15.50
CA ALA A 37 13.00 0.64 -16.30
C ALA A 37 12.75 -0.70 -15.59
N ALA A 38 13.79 -1.29 -14.98
CA ALA A 38 13.66 -2.53 -14.22
C ALA A 38 12.74 -2.37 -12.98
N ALA A 39 12.84 -1.25 -12.28
CA ALA A 39 11.97 -0.95 -11.14
C ALA A 39 10.52 -0.72 -11.56
N ILE A 40 10.27 -0.07 -12.69
CA ILE A 40 8.93 0.12 -13.27
C ILE A 40 8.28 -1.25 -13.56
N ALA A 41 9.02 -2.14 -14.25
CA ALA A 41 8.53 -3.49 -14.53
C ALA A 41 8.20 -4.27 -13.24
N SER A 42 9.06 -4.18 -12.23
CA SER A 42 8.82 -4.80 -10.93
C SER A 42 7.60 -4.20 -10.21
N CYS A 43 7.38 -2.88 -10.31
CA CYS A 43 6.18 -2.25 -9.76
C CYS A 43 4.92 -2.79 -10.44
N ALA A 44 4.92 -2.92 -11.77
CA ALA A 44 3.78 -3.49 -12.51
C ALA A 44 3.43 -4.91 -12.03
N GLU A 45 4.44 -5.77 -11.95
CA GLU A 45 4.27 -7.18 -11.59
C GLU A 45 3.80 -7.35 -10.15
N VAL A 46 4.52 -6.76 -9.19
CA VAL A 46 4.21 -6.90 -7.76
C VAL A 46 2.89 -6.21 -7.42
N PHE A 47 2.56 -5.10 -8.08
CA PHE A 47 1.29 -4.44 -7.83
C PHE A 47 0.12 -5.33 -8.25
N ALA A 48 0.16 -5.91 -9.44
CA ALA A 48 -0.91 -6.78 -9.93
C ALA A 48 -1.01 -8.09 -9.13
N ALA A 49 0.12 -8.66 -8.71
CA ALA A 49 0.17 -9.95 -8.03
C ALA A 49 -0.10 -9.87 -6.52
N GLU A 50 0.31 -8.79 -5.85
CA GLU A 50 0.30 -8.67 -4.39
C GLU A 50 -0.52 -7.46 -3.90
N LEU A 51 -0.23 -6.24 -4.37
CA LEU A 51 -0.86 -5.03 -3.82
C LEU A 51 -2.35 -4.88 -4.17
N GLU A 52 -2.74 -5.16 -5.40
CA GLU A 52 -4.15 -5.05 -5.79
C GLU A 52 -5.04 -6.06 -5.03
N PRO A 53 -4.69 -7.36 -4.94
CA PRO A 53 -5.42 -8.30 -4.07
C PRO A 53 -5.47 -7.86 -2.61
N HIS A 54 -4.36 -7.32 -2.08
CA HIS A 54 -4.29 -6.79 -0.72
C HIS A 54 -5.32 -5.67 -0.50
N PHE A 55 -5.30 -4.63 -1.35
CA PHE A 55 -6.26 -3.53 -1.29
C PHE A 55 -7.69 -4.01 -1.39
N MET A 56 -7.98 -4.97 -2.27
CA MET A 56 -9.33 -5.53 -2.42
C MET A 56 -9.82 -6.22 -1.15
N ILE A 57 -8.97 -6.93 -0.41
CA ILE A 57 -9.34 -7.54 0.88
C ILE A 57 -9.67 -6.46 1.90
N GLU A 58 -8.87 -5.41 1.97
CA GLU A 58 -9.12 -4.31 2.90
C GLU A 58 -10.41 -3.57 2.55
N GLU A 59 -10.58 -3.18 1.30
CA GLU A 59 -11.74 -2.44 0.78
C GLU A 59 -13.06 -3.22 0.90
N SER A 60 -13.02 -4.54 0.73
CA SER A 60 -14.23 -5.38 0.78
C SER A 60 -14.57 -5.92 2.17
N SER A 61 -13.61 -5.91 3.11
CA SER A 61 -13.79 -6.57 4.42
C SER A 61 -13.39 -5.66 5.59
N LEU A 62 -12.13 -5.23 5.66
CA LEU A 62 -11.61 -4.46 6.80
C LEU A 62 -12.27 -3.08 6.91
N LEU A 63 -12.24 -2.31 5.82
CA LEU A 63 -12.71 -0.93 5.81
C LEU A 63 -14.24 -0.82 6.06
N PRO A 64 -15.10 -1.70 5.52
CA PRO A 64 -16.52 -1.73 5.89
C PRO A 64 -16.76 -2.00 7.38
N ALA A 65 -15.97 -2.88 8.01
CA ALA A 65 -16.07 -3.14 9.45
C ALA A 65 -15.61 -1.93 10.27
N MET A 66 -14.53 -1.26 9.87
CA MET A 66 -14.05 -0.04 10.50
C MET A 66 -15.05 1.12 10.36
N ALA A 67 -15.70 1.26 9.20
CA ALA A 67 -16.75 2.26 8.99
C ALA A 67 -17.93 2.05 9.95
N GLN A 68 -18.37 0.78 10.13
CA GLN A 68 -19.41 0.43 11.10
C GLN A 68 -19.00 0.70 12.55
N ALA A 69 -17.70 0.60 12.85
CA ALA A 69 -17.15 0.94 14.15
C ALA A 69 -16.93 2.46 14.37
N GLY A 70 -17.32 3.31 13.40
CA GLY A 70 -17.25 4.77 13.50
C GLY A 70 -15.92 5.39 13.02
N GLU A 71 -15.03 4.60 12.43
CA GLU A 71 -13.68 5.05 12.02
C GLU A 71 -13.64 5.58 10.58
N ALA A 72 -14.64 6.40 10.21
CA ALA A 72 -14.84 6.88 8.83
C ALA A 72 -13.66 7.69 8.27
N ALA A 73 -12.94 8.43 9.12
CA ALA A 73 -11.78 9.21 8.71
C ALA A 73 -10.60 8.34 8.26
N LEU A 74 -10.35 7.23 8.97
CA LEU A 74 -9.32 6.26 8.62
C LEU A 74 -9.69 5.55 7.31
N VAL A 75 -10.94 5.12 7.16
CA VAL A 75 -11.46 4.51 5.94
C VAL A 75 -11.30 5.43 4.73
N ALA A 76 -11.72 6.70 4.85
CA ALA A 76 -11.62 7.66 3.76
C ALA A 76 -10.16 7.98 3.38
N ARG A 77 -9.23 7.91 4.34
CA ARG A 77 -7.80 8.03 4.07
C ARG A 77 -7.27 6.83 3.30
N THR A 78 -7.52 5.60 3.77
CA THR A 78 -7.06 4.37 3.12
C THR A 78 -7.54 4.30 1.67
N LEU A 79 -8.84 4.50 1.43
CA LEU A 79 -9.42 4.49 0.08
C LEU A 79 -8.80 5.53 -0.86
N ARG A 80 -8.51 6.74 -0.34
CA ARG A 80 -7.86 7.79 -1.12
C ARG A 80 -6.43 7.40 -1.48
N GLU A 81 -5.66 6.89 -0.51
CA GLU A 81 -4.27 6.46 -0.75
C GLU A 81 -4.22 5.28 -1.73
N HIS A 82 -5.14 4.32 -1.66
CA HIS A 82 -5.25 3.23 -2.65
C HIS A 82 -5.53 3.75 -4.05
N ALA A 83 -6.50 4.66 -4.19
CA ALA A 83 -6.83 5.28 -5.48
C ALA A 83 -5.63 6.05 -6.06
N GLU A 84 -4.90 6.77 -5.21
CA GLU A 84 -3.71 7.51 -5.61
C GLU A 84 -2.56 6.58 -6.01
N LEU A 85 -2.34 5.47 -5.28
CA LEU A 85 -1.35 4.44 -5.65
C LEU A 85 -1.67 3.79 -7.00
N ARG A 86 -2.94 3.45 -7.25
CA ARG A 86 -3.39 2.94 -8.56
C ARG A 86 -3.15 3.96 -9.68
N ALA A 87 -3.48 5.23 -9.44
CA ALA A 87 -3.28 6.30 -10.41
C ALA A 87 -1.79 6.56 -10.69
N LEU A 88 -0.95 6.58 -9.65
CA LEU A 88 0.49 6.72 -9.79
C LEU A 88 1.09 5.55 -10.55
N LEU A 89 0.68 4.31 -10.27
CA LEU A 89 1.12 3.16 -11.06
C LEU A 89 0.78 3.35 -12.54
N GLY A 90 -0.46 3.75 -12.86
CA GLY A 90 -0.86 4.01 -14.24
C GLY A 90 0.04 5.03 -14.93
N ARG A 91 0.48 6.07 -14.22
CA ARG A 91 1.44 7.05 -14.72
C ARG A 91 2.88 6.53 -14.79
N VAL A 92 3.29 5.65 -13.88
CA VAL A 92 4.62 5.02 -13.87
C VAL A 92 4.80 4.07 -15.07
N LEU A 93 3.70 3.48 -15.56
CA LEU A 93 3.70 2.59 -16.72
C LEU A 93 3.63 3.33 -18.06
N ASP A 94 3.44 4.64 -18.05
CA ASP A 94 3.49 5.46 -19.25
C ASP A 94 4.94 5.46 -19.82
N PRO A 95 5.16 5.25 -21.13
CA PRO A 95 6.48 5.35 -21.73
C PRO A 95 7.20 6.68 -21.49
N ASP A 96 6.45 7.76 -21.27
CA ASP A 96 6.98 9.10 -20.97
C ASP A 96 7.13 9.37 -19.46
N ALA A 97 6.92 8.35 -18.61
CA ALA A 97 7.07 8.46 -17.17
C ALA A 97 8.49 8.84 -16.77
N ASP A 98 8.60 9.85 -15.91
CA ASP A 98 9.88 10.28 -15.37
C ASP A 98 10.21 9.60 -14.03
N ALA A 99 11.48 9.72 -13.62
CA ALA A 99 11.93 9.22 -12.32
C ALA A 99 11.15 9.83 -11.14
N THR A 100 10.63 11.06 -11.29
CA THR A 100 9.84 11.74 -10.26
C THR A 100 8.52 11.02 -9.97
N THR A 101 7.86 10.49 -10.99
CA THR A 101 6.60 9.76 -10.86
C THR A 101 6.84 8.43 -10.13
N LEU A 102 7.91 7.70 -10.48
CA LEU A 102 8.33 6.49 -9.76
C LEU A 102 8.69 6.77 -8.30
N LEU A 103 9.39 7.89 -8.04
CA LEU A 103 9.71 8.31 -6.67
C LEU A 103 8.46 8.62 -5.85
N SER A 104 7.47 9.30 -6.46
CA SER A 104 6.20 9.62 -5.81
C SER A 104 5.42 8.36 -5.43
N PHE A 105 5.36 7.37 -6.34
CA PHE A 105 4.77 6.07 -6.05
C PHE A 105 5.48 5.37 -4.88
N ALA A 106 6.81 5.34 -4.88
CA ALA A 106 7.61 4.72 -3.84
C ALA A 106 7.41 5.36 -2.47
N ASP A 107 7.42 6.70 -2.41
CA ASP A 107 7.25 7.46 -1.17
C ASP A 107 5.82 7.31 -0.63
N LEU A 108 4.79 7.34 -1.49
CA LEU A 108 3.41 7.11 -1.09
C LEU A 108 3.22 5.68 -0.55
N LEU A 109 3.69 4.66 -1.27
CA LEU A 109 3.54 3.26 -0.86
C LEU A 109 4.20 3.02 0.51
N SER A 110 5.39 3.57 0.74
CA SER A 110 6.07 3.45 2.03
C SER A 110 5.33 4.18 3.15
N ALA A 111 4.76 5.35 2.87
CA ALA A 111 4.01 6.12 3.86
C ALA A 111 2.69 5.43 4.22
N HIS A 112 1.98 4.91 3.22
CA HIS A 112 0.74 4.18 3.33
C HIS A 112 0.88 2.93 4.21
N VAL A 113 1.81 2.03 3.90
CA VAL A 113 2.07 0.82 4.70
C VAL A 113 2.41 1.14 6.16
N ARG A 114 3.18 2.22 6.40
CA ARG A 114 3.51 2.65 7.77
C ARG A 114 2.30 3.19 8.52
N PHE A 115 1.41 3.88 7.82
CA PHE A 115 0.15 4.35 8.38
C PHE A 115 -0.72 3.16 8.78
N GLU A 116 -0.84 2.16 7.91
CA GLU A 116 -1.67 0.99 8.17
C GLU A 116 -1.21 0.22 9.40
N GLU A 117 0.09 -0.07 9.46
CA GLU A 117 0.67 -0.81 10.58
C GLU A 117 0.59 -0.10 11.93
N ARG A 118 0.72 1.23 11.93
CA ARG A 118 0.85 2.02 13.16
C ARG A 118 -0.45 2.61 13.65
N GLU A 119 -1.43 2.75 12.77
CA GLU A 119 -2.67 3.46 13.05
C GLU A 119 -3.88 2.61 12.66
N LEU A 120 -4.05 2.28 11.37
CA LEU A 120 -5.24 1.57 10.88
C LEU A 120 -5.42 0.22 11.59
N PHE A 121 -4.39 -0.63 11.60
CA PHE A 121 -4.48 -1.99 12.14
C PHE A 121 -4.51 -2.01 13.67
N GLU A 122 -3.88 -1.04 14.34
CA GLU A 122 -3.98 -0.88 15.80
C GLU A 122 -5.40 -0.51 16.21
N ILE A 123 -6.01 0.46 15.53
CA ILE A 123 -7.41 0.86 15.78
C ILE A 123 -8.36 -0.28 15.39
N ALA A 124 -8.15 -0.95 14.25
CA ALA A 124 -8.93 -2.12 13.88
C ALA A 124 -8.88 -3.20 14.95
N GLN A 125 -7.71 -3.49 15.52
CA GLN A 125 -7.57 -4.45 16.60
C GLN A 125 -8.34 -4.02 17.85
N GLN A 126 -8.35 -2.73 18.20
CA GLN A 126 -9.08 -2.22 19.37
C GLN A 126 -10.61 -2.23 19.18
N ARG A 127 -11.08 -1.90 17.97
CA ARG A 127 -12.50 -1.75 17.65
C ARG A 127 -13.19 -3.06 17.27
N LEU A 128 -12.46 -3.98 16.65
CA LEU A 128 -13.02 -5.21 16.07
C LEU A 128 -12.67 -6.46 16.88
N ALA A 129 -11.84 -6.35 17.93
CA ALA A 129 -11.66 -7.45 18.87
C ALA A 129 -13.01 -7.79 19.54
N PRO A 130 -13.32 -9.08 19.74
CA PRO A 130 -14.51 -9.45 20.50
C PRO A 130 -14.42 -8.79 21.88
N GLN A 131 -15.45 -8.01 22.23
CA GLN A 131 -15.64 -7.58 23.61
C GLN A 131 -15.84 -8.85 24.44
N ALA A 132 -15.00 -9.01 25.47
CA ALA A 132 -15.09 -10.13 26.40
C ALA A 132 -16.43 -10.13 27.15
#